data_AF-A0AAJ5NDF5-F1
#
_entry.id   AF-A0AAJ5NDF5-F1
#
_cell.length_a   1.000
_cell.length_b   1.000
_cell.length_c   1.000
_cell.angle_alpha   90.00
_cell.angle_beta   90.00
_cell.angle_gamma   90.00
#
_symmetry.space_group_name_H-M   'P 1'
#
loop_
_entity.id
_entity.type
_entity.pdbx_description
1 polymer ?
#
loop_
_entity_poly.entity_id
_entity_poly.type
_entity_poly.pdbx_seq_one_letter_code
_entity_poly.pdbx_strand_id
1 'polypeptide(L)'
;MKTAKLAALFVTATLSLGMATQAAFAQTQPQGKTRTQVVNELKQAQHDGVVPTGKTQYPPSGELVARNKELHGISVHGGEKAPQADNHDNLATR
;
A
#
# COMPACT_ATOMS: atom_id res chain seq x y z
N MET A 1 59.08 -31.30 26.99
CA MET A 1 58.76 -32.00 28.26
C MET A 1 57.48 -32.80 28.04
N LYS A 2 57.46 -34.02 28.59
CA LYS A 2 56.51 -35.10 28.28
C LYS A 2 55.11 -34.83 28.85
N THR A 3 54.15 -35.48 28.20
CA THR A 3 52.70 -35.46 28.35
C THR A 3 52.15 -35.83 29.74
N ALA A 4 51.05 -35.16 30.07
CA ALA A 4 49.82 -35.66 30.68
C ALA A 4 49.83 -36.20 32.12
N LYS A 5 48.90 -35.65 32.93
CA LYS A 5 47.87 -36.34 33.73
C LYS A 5 47.00 -35.26 34.40
N LEU A 6 45.75 -35.09 33.95
CA LEU A 6 44.54 -35.62 34.58
C LEU A 6 44.34 -35.13 36.02
N ALA A 7 43.35 -34.26 36.24
CA ALA A 7 42.25 -34.51 37.18
C ALA A 7 41.32 -33.28 37.34
N ALA A 8 40.03 -33.60 37.34
CA ALA A 8 39.00 -33.02 38.21
C ALA A 8 38.52 -31.57 37.99
N LEU A 9 37.43 -31.47 37.21
CA LEU A 9 36.09 -31.20 37.74
C LEU A 9 35.97 -29.96 38.67
N PHE A 10 35.68 -28.80 38.07
CA PHE A 10 34.89 -27.76 38.73
C PHE A 10 33.86 -27.19 37.75
N VAL A 11 32.63 -27.65 37.94
CA VAL A 11 31.37 -27.02 37.57
C VAL A 11 31.44 -25.54 37.97
N THR A 12 31.49 -24.64 36.99
CA THR A 12 31.03 -23.26 37.20
C THR A 12 30.26 -22.81 35.98
N ALA A 13 28.96 -22.67 36.21
CA ALA A 13 27.97 -22.15 35.30
C ALA A 13 28.41 -20.80 34.72
N THR A 14 28.45 -20.70 33.39
CA THR A 14 28.06 -19.45 32.72
C THR A 14 27.18 -19.82 31.55
N LEU A 15 25.90 -19.95 31.88
CA LEU A 15 24.78 -19.98 30.95
C LEU A 15 24.75 -18.63 30.21
N SER A 16 25.62 -18.46 29.22
CA SER A 16 25.55 -17.33 28.30
C SER A 16 24.48 -17.65 27.27
N LEU A 17 23.22 -17.49 27.68
CA LEU A 17 22.11 -17.21 26.78
C LEU A 17 22.47 -15.91 26.05
N GLY A 18 23.22 -16.05 24.96
CA GLY A 18 23.19 -15.10 23.86
C GLY A 18 21.81 -15.17 23.22
N MET A 19 20.79 -14.72 23.94
CA MET A 19 19.59 -14.19 23.34
C MET A 19 20.04 -12.93 22.60
N ALA A 20 20.64 -13.13 21.42
CA ALA A 20 20.54 -12.16 20.37
C ALA A 20 19.04 -12.03 20.12
N THR A 21 18.42 -11.08 20.80
CA THR A 21 17.24 -10.39 20.33
C THR A 21 17.66 -9.75 19.02
N GLN A 22 17.74 -10.57 17.96
CA GLN A 22 17.30 -10.11 16.66
C GLN A 22 15.87 -9.71 16.94
N ALA A 23 15.69 -8.43 17.29
CA ALA A 23 14.48 -7.72 17.00
C ALA A 23 14.22 -8.07 15.54
N ALA A 24 13.39 -9.09 15.35
CA ALA A 24 12.64 -9.24 14.14
C ALA A 24 11.86 -7.94 14.10
N PHE A 25 12.47 -6.91 13.50
CA PHE A 25 11.72 -5.96 12.73
C PHE A 25 10.88 -6.87 11.85
N ALA A 26 9.65 -7.09 12.27
CA ALA A 26 8.65 -7.70 11.43
C ALA A 26 8.79 -6.90 10.15
N GLN A 27 9.40 -7.52 9.14
CA GLN A 27 9.42 -7.01 7.80
C GLN A 27 7.94 -6.90 7.52
N THR A 28 7.42 -5.69 7.65
CA THR A 28 6.05 -5.34 7.40
C THR A 28 5.97 -5.46 5.89
N GLN A 29 5.78 -6.71 5.43
CA GLN A 29 5.19 -6.97 4.14
C GLN A 29 3.98 -6.04 4.10
N PRO A 30 3.88 -5.16 3.10
CA PRO A 30 2.76 -4.23 3.04
C PRO A 30 1.48 -5.08 3.00
N GLN A 31 0.78 -5.18 4.13
CA GLN A 31 -0.49 -5.92 4.26
C GLN A 31 -1.65 -5.14 3.62
N GLY A 32 -1.36 -4.39 2.57
CA GLY A 32 -2.27 -3.45 1.95
C GLY A 32 -1.90 -3.19 0.51
N LYS A 33 -2.82 -2.54 -0.20
CA LYS A 33 -2.63 -2.16 -1.60
C LYS A 33 -1.36 -1.34 -1.73
N THR A 34 -0.55 -1.65 -2.75
CA THR A 34 0.61 -0.83 -3.07
C THR A 34 0.14 0.57 -3.49
N ARG A 35 1.00 1.58 -3.37
CA ARG A 35 0.67 2.95 -3.83
C ARG A 35 0.20 2.95 -5.29
N THR A 36 0.85 2.15 -6.14
CA THR A 36 0.48 1.98 -7.54
C THR A 36 -0.93 1.42 -7.70
N GLN A 37 -1.30 0.42 -6.90
CA GLN A 37 -2.65 -0.16 -6.92
C GLN A 37 -3.70 0.86 -6.47
N VAL A 38 -3.46 1.59 -5.37
CA VAL A 38 -4.37 2.63 -4.89
C VAL A 38 -4.57 3.72 -5.95
N VAL A 39 -3.49 4.16 -6.57
CA VAL A 39 -3.56 5.16 -7.64
C VAL A 39 -4.39 4.64 -8.82
N ASN A 40 -4.20 3.40 -9.23
CA ASN A 40 -4.99 2.81 -10.32
C ASN A 40 -6.48 2.72 -9.99
N GLU A 41 -6.82 2.37 -8.75
CA GLU A 41 -8.22 2.34 -8.31
C GLU A 41 -8.84 3.74 -8.25
N LEU A 42 -8.08 4.74 -7.82
CA LEU A 42 -8.56 6.12 -7.82
C LEU A 42 -8.79 6.65 -9.23
N LYS A 43 -7.94 6.28 -10.21
CA LYS A 43 -8.16 6.60 -11.63
C LYS A 43 -9.50 6.02 -12.10
N GLN A 44 -9.73 4.73 -11.83
CA GLN A 44 -10.96 4.06 -12.19
C GLN A 44 -12.18 4.70 -11.51
N ALA A 45 -12.09 4.97 -10.20
CA ALA A 45 -13.17 5.60 -9.44
C ALA A 45 -13.51 7.01 -9.95
N GLN A 46 -12.51 7.77 -10.41
CA GLN A 46 -12.72 9.10 -10.97
C GLN A 46 -13.36 9.02 -12.35
N HIS A 47 -12.93 8.06 -13.19
CA HIS A 47 -13.56 7.77 -14.48
C HIS A 47 -15.03 7.34 -14.32
N ASP A 48 -15.32 6.49 -13.34
CA ASP A 48 -16.67 6.03 -13.02
C ASP A 48 -17.55 7.11 -12.36
N GLY A 49 -16.96 8.27 -11.99
CA GLY A 49 -17.68 9.38 -11.36
C GLY A 49 -18.03 9.18 -9.88
N VAL A 50 -17.57 8.09 -9.26
CA VAL A 50 -17.91 7.74 -7.86
C VAL A 50 -17.12 8.51 -6.81
N VAL A 51 -16.07 9.24 -7.22
CA VAL A 51 -15.30 10.11 -6.32
C VAL A 51 -16.12 11.36 -5.98
N PRO A 52 -16.52 11.57 -4.71
CA PRO A 52 -17.25 12.77 -4.32
C PRO A 52 -16.38 14.02 -4.46
N THR A 53 -16.95 15.10 -4.97
CA THR A 53 -16.25 16.39 -5.10
C THR A 53 -16.09 17.14 -3.77
N GLY A 54 -16.85 16.76 -2.74
CA GLY A 54 -16.90 17.46 -1.46
C GLY A 54 -17.24 16.53 -0.31
N LYS A 55 -16.91 16.98 0.91
CA LYS A 55 -17.01 16.18 2.15
C LYS A 55 -18.45 15.82 2.54
N THR A 56 -19.43 16.60 2.10
CA THR A 56 -20.85 16.39 2.41
C THR A 56 -21.58 15.53 1.37
N GLN A 57 -20.89 15.10 0.31
CA GLN A 57 -21.46 14.38 -0.82
C GLN A 57 -21.21 12.87 -0.71
N TYR A 58 -21.04 12.37 0.51
CA TYR A 58 -20.84 10.96 0.78
C TYR A 58 -22.03 10.38 1.57
N PRO A 59 -22.58 9.22 1.17
CA PRO A 59 -22.29 8.52 -0.08
C PRO A 59 -22.83 9.29 -1.31
N PRO A 60 -22.17 9.21 -2.48
CA PRO A 60 -22.62 9.92 -3.67
C PRO A 60 -23.94 9.34 -4.18
N SER A 61 -24.91 10.20 -4.50
CA SER A 61 -26.14 9.79 -5.16
C SER A 61 -25.89 9.44 -6.63
N GLY A 62 -26.78 8.67 -7.25
CA GLY A 62 -26.66 8.30 -8.67
C GLY A 62 -26.58 9.53 -9.60
N GLU A 63 -27.31 10.60 -9.29
CA GLU A 63 -27.23 11.87 -10.02
C GLU A 63 -25.85 12.53 -9.90
N LEU A 64 -25.25 12.52 -8.70
CA LEU A 64 -23.90 13.04 -8.50
C LEU A 64 -22.87 12.22 -9.26
N VAL A 65 -23.01 10.89 -9.29
CA VAL A 65 -22.14 10.00 -10.06
C VAL A 65 -22.24 10.31 -11.56
N ALA A 66 -23.46 10.42 -12.10
CA ALA A 66 -23.69 10.73 -13.51
C ALA A 66 -23.09 12.10 -13.89
N ARG A 67 -23.34 13.13 -13.06
CA ARG A 67 -22.76 14.47 -13.26
C ARG A 67 -21.24 14.45 -13.22
N ASN A 68 -20.65 13.76 -12.25
CA ASN A 68 -19.18 13.66 -12.14
C ASN A 68 -18.57 12.96 -13.35
N LYS A 69 -19.21 11.89 -13.84
CA LYS A 69 -18.78 11.18 -15.05
C LYS A 69 -18.84 12.07 -16.28
N GLU A 70 -19.90 12.85 -16.44
CA GLU A 70 -20.03 13.82 -17.53
C GLU A 70 -18.95 14.91 -17.45
N LEU A 71 -18.76 15.53 -16.28
CA LEU A 71 -17.72 16.54 -16.07
C LEU A 71 -16.32 15.98 -16.34
N HIS A 72 -16.07 14.73 -15.94
CA HIS A 72 -14.84 14.04 -16.22
C HIS A 72 -14.64 13.83 -17.73
N GLY A 73 -15.65 13.33 -18.44
CA GLY A 73 -15.62 13.17 -19.90
C GLY A 73 -15.36 14.50 -20.64
N ILE A 74 -15.97 15.60 -20.19
CA ILE A 74 -15.74 16.93 -20.79
C ILE A 74 -14.32 17.43 -20.55
N SER A 75 -13.83 17.31 -19.30
CA SER A 75 -12.52 17.89 -18.92
C SER A 75 -11.32 17.07 -19.36
N VAL A 76 -11.47 15.74 -19.43
CA VAL A 76 -10.36 14.80 -19.68
C VAL A 76 -10.39 14.24 -21.10
N HIS A 77 -11.60 14.01 -21.63
CA HIS A 77 -11.83 13.31 -22.90
C HIS A 77 -12.51 14.17 -23.98
N GLY A 78 -12.54 15.50 -23.80
CA GLY A 78 -13.09 16.43 -24.79
C GLY A 78 -14.58 16.25 -25.09
N GLY A 79 -15.35 15.65 -24.17
CA GLY A 79 -16.80 15.46 -24.33
C GLY A 79 -17.20 14.23 -25.15
N GLU A 80 -16.31 13.25 -25.30
CA GLU A 80 -16.68 11.95 -25.86
C GLU A 80 -17.85 11.31 -25.10
N LYS A 81 -18.77 10.64 -25.80
CA LYS A 81 -20.00 10.08 -25.19
C LYS A 81 -19.73 8.90 -24.25
N ALA A 82 -18.68 8.13 -24.47
CA ALA A 82 -18.35 6.94 -23.70
C ALA A 82 -16.83 6.67 -23.69
N PRO A 83 -16.03 7.62 -23.15
CA PRO A 83 -14.59 7.47 -23.12
C PRO A 83 -14.21 6.23 -22.32
N GLN A 84 -13.23 5.49 -22.82
CA GLN A 84 -12.64 4.37 -22.09
C GLN A 84 -11.67 4.89 -21.03
N ALA A 85 -11.40 4.08 -20.00
CA ALA A 85 -10.37 4.42 -19.04
C ALA A 85 -8.99 4.30 -19.72
N ASP A 86 -8.26 5.41 -19.84
CA ASP A 86 -7.03 5.48 -20.63
C ASP A 86 -5.94 6.37 -20.01
N ASN A 87 -4.93 6.74 -20.80
CA ASN A 87 -3.81 7.55 -20.32
C ASN A 87 -4.20 8.98 -19.90
N HIS A 88 -5.33 9.52 -20.37
CA HIS A 88 -5.83 10.83 -19.98
C HIS A 88 -6.32 10.85 -18.52
N ASP A 89 -6.69 9.69 -17.96
CA ASP A 89 -7.13 9.55 -16.57
C ASP A 89 -5.96 9.52 -15.57
N ASN A 90 -4.72 9.58 -16.06
CA ASN A 90 -3.57 9.50 -15.19
C ASN A 90 -3.39 10.78 -14.35
N LEU A 91 -3.64 10.66 -13.05
CA LEU A 91 -3.43 11.72 -12.05
C LEU A 91 -2.00 12.28 -12.01
N ALA A 92 -1.00 11.55 -12.53
CA ALA A 92 0.38 12.02 -12.57
C ALA A 92 0.64 13.08 -13.66
N THR A 93 -0.29 13.24 -14.62
CA THR A 93 -0.14 14.14 -15.77
C THR A 93 -0.87 15.47 -15.59
N ARG A 94 -1.53 15.69 -14.43
CA ARG A 94 -2.31 16.90 -14.12
C ARG A 94 -1.51 17.92 -13.32
#